data_AF-A0A2V7E7L5-F1
#
_entry.id   AF-A0A2V7E7L5-F1
#
_cell.length_a   1.000
_cell.length_b   1.000
_cell.length_c   1.000
_cell.angle_alpha   90.00
_cell.angle_beta   90.00
_cell.angle_gamma   90.00
#
_symmetry.space_group_name_H-M   'P 1'
#
loop_
_entity.id
_entity.type
_entity.pdbx_description
1 polymer ?
#
loop_
_entity_poly.entity_id
_entity_poly.type
_entity_poly.pdbx_seq_one_letter_code
_entity_poly.pdbx_strand_id
1 'polypeptide(L)' 'MGRFILRYTGSGSAPTSFVEQVRGHEGVSILDESPRMLLVEGPEAELQRLLETASGWLLVPERSISLPDLRPRVKRPPAG' A
#
# COMPACT_ATOMS: atom_id res chain seq x y z
N MET A 1 1.48 2.69 -14.26
CA MET A 1 0.92 3.15 -12.97
C MET A 1 1.57 2.35 -11.87
N GLY A 2 1.87 2.98 -10.74
CA GLY A 2 2.54 2.33 -9.60
C GLY A 2 1.56 2.10 -8.46
N ARG A 3 1.91 1.17 -7.57
CA ARG A 3 1.19 0.95 -6.30
C ARG A 3 1.93 1.62 -5.17
N PHE A 4 1.16 2.28 -4.32
CA PHE A 4 1.67 3.06 -3.21
C PHE A 4 0.81 2.83 -1.98
N ILE A 5 1.43 2.91 -0.82
CA ILE A 5 0.79 2.86 0.48
C ILE A 5 0.72 4.30 0.99
N LEU A 6 -0.49 4.81 1.17
CA LEU A 6 -0.75 6.03 1.92
C LEU A 6 -0.85 5.65 3.40
N ARG A 7 0.08 6.13 4.22
CA ARG A 7 0.15 5.79 5.65
C ARG A 7 -0.15 7.01 6.51
N TYR A 8 -1.16 6.89 7.37
CA TYR A 8 -1.49 7.92 8.35
C TYR A 8 -0.56 7.84 9.59
N THR A 9 0.20 8.91 9.83
CA THR A 9 1.14 9.07 10.95
C THR A 9 0.59 9.83 12.15
N GLY A 10 -0.62 10.40 12.05
CA GLY A 10 -1.28 11.08 13.17
C GLY A 10 -1.75 10.14 14.28
N SER A 11 -2.38 10.68 15.31
CA SER A 11 -2.94 9.88 16.42
C SER A 11 -4.36 9.41 16.07
N GLY A 12 -4.70 8.16 16.43
CA GLY A 12 -6.03 7.60 16.16
C GLY A 12 -6.20 7.01 14.76
N SER A 13 -7.46 6.94 14.31
CA SER A 13 -7.85 6.46 12.97
C SER A 13 -7.62 7.53 11.90
N ALA A 14 -7.37 7.09 10.67
CA ALA A 14 -7.27 7.98 9.52
C ALA A 14 -8.56 8.83 9.36
N PRO A 15 -8.42 10.12 8.99
CA PRO A 15 -9.58 10.97 8.72
C PRO A 15 -10.36 10.47 7.50
N THR A 16 -11.64 10.16 7.68
CA THR A 16 -12.53 9.65 6.62
C THR A 16 -12.63 10.61 5.43
N SER A 17 -12.51 11.92 5.66
CA SER A 17 -12.53 12.95 4.62
C SER A 17 -11.43 12.77 3.57
N PHE A 18 -10.22 12.36 4.00
CA PHE A 18 -9.13 12.10 3.06
C PHE A 18 -9.36 10.82 2.25
N VAL A 19 -9.91 9.78 2.90
CA VAL A 19 -10.24 8.51 2.22
C VAL A 19 -11.25 8.75 1.10
N GLU A 20 -12.31 9.52 1.37
CA GLU A 20 -13.31 9.90 0.37
C GLU A 20 -12.72 10.76 -0.76
N GLN A 21 -11.79 11.68 -0.44
CA GLN A 21 -11.08 12.47 -1.44
C GLN A 21 -10.25 11.60 -2.38
N VAL A 22 -9.53 10.60 -1.84
CA VAL A 22 -8.76 9.63 -2.65
C VAL A 22 -9.70 8.78 -3.50
N ARG A 23 -10.84 8.33 -2.95
CA ARG A 23 -11.85 7.54 -3.66
C ARG A 23 -12.48 8.31 -4.83
N GLY A 24 -12.65 9.62 -4.68
CA GLY A 24 -13.20 10.50 -5.71
C GLY A 24 -12.19 11.05 -6.72
N HIS A 25 -10.89 10.80 -6.55
CA HIS A 25 -9.87 11.33 -7.44
C HIS A 25 -9.73 10.51 -8.72
N GLU A 26 -9.91 11.15 -9.88
CA GLU A 26 -9.73 10.49 -11.17
C GLU A 26 -8.28 10.01 -11.35
N GLY A 27 -8.10 8.78 -11.83
CA GLY A 27 -6.78 8.19 -12.05
C GLY A 27 -6.12 7.60 -10.80
N VAL A 28 -6.79 7.62 -9.65
CA VAL A 28 -6.38 6.91 -8.44
C VAL A 28 -7.43 5.84 -8.10
N SER A 29 -6.98 4.65 -7.73
CA SER A 29 -7.86 3.55 -7.31
C SER A 29 -7.37 2.98 -5.99
N ILE A 30 -8.28 2.85 -5.02
CA ILE A 30 -7.99 2.21 -3.73
C ILE A 30 -8.10 0.70 -3.92
N LEU A 31 -7.01 -0.03 -3.66
CA LEU A 31 -6.93 -1.48 -3.76
C LEU A 31 -7.21 -2.17 -2.42
N ASP A 32 -6.81 -1.56 -1.31
CA ASP A 32 -6.99 -2.07 0.04
C ASP A 32 -7.12 -0.93 1.06
N GLU A 33 -7.95 -1.14 2.08
CA GLU A 33 -8.23 -0.17 3.13
C GLU A 33 -8.01 -0.76 4.52
N SER A 34 -7.17 -0.09 5.29
CA SER A 34 -6.92 -0.38 6.70
C SER A 34 -7.11 0.91 7.51
N PRO A 35 -7.33 0.82 8.85
CA PRO A 35 -7.64 1.99 9.68
C PRO A 35 -6.65 3.17 9.60
N ARG A 36 -5.41 2.89 9.17
CA ARG A 36 -4.32 3.87 9.07
C ARG A 36 -3.49 3.74 7.78
N MET A 37 -3.89 2.86 6.87
CA MET A 37 -3.15 2.59 5.64
C MET A 37 -4.13 2.40 4.49
N LEU A 38 -3.83 2.99 3.34
CA LEU A 38 -4.55 2.74 2.11
C LEU A 38 -3.55 2.24 1.09
N LEU A 39 -3.84 1.12 0.45
CA LEU A 39 -3.13 0.69 -0.74
C LEU A 39 -3.82 1.32 -1.94
N VAL A 40 -3.08 2.10 -2.72
CA VAL A 40 -3.62 2.83 -3.88
C VAL A 40 -2.78 2.57 -5.12
N GLU A 41 -3.45 2.57 -6.27
CA GLU A 41 -2.83 2.49 -7.59
C GLU A 41 -3.08 3.80 -8.33
N GLY A 42 -2.04 4.37 -8.94
CA GLY A 42 -2.17 5.60 -9.71
C GLY A 42 -0.84 6.21 -10.13
N PRO A 43 -0.88 7.40 -10.76
CA PRO A 43 0.31 8.21 -11.04
C PRO A 43 0.86 8.81 -9.74
N GLU A 44 2.16 8.63 -9.49
CA GLU A 44 2.82 9.16 -8.28
C GLU A 44 2.62 10.68 -8.12
N ALA A 45 2.66 11.44 -9.22
CA ALA A 45 2.49 12.89 -9.22
C ALA A 45 1.08 13.35 -8.79
N GLU A 46 0.04 12.54 -9.03
CA GLU A 46 -1.33 12.83 -8.53
C GLU A 46 -1.42 12.51 -7.03
N LEU A 47 -0.83 11.39 -6.61
CA LEU A 47 -0.78 10.99 -5.20
C LEU A 47 0.02 11.98 -4.34
N GLN A 48 1.13 12.51 -4.86
CA GLN A 48 1.90 13.55 -4.19
C GLN A 48 1.09 14.85 -4.04
N ARG A 49 0.35 15.26 -5.08
CA ARG A 49 -0.54 16.44 -5.01
C ARG A 49 -1.65 16.28 -3.96
N LEU A 50 -2.26 15.11 -3.87
CA LEU A 50 -3.23 14.79 -2.81
C LEU A 50 -2.62 14.99 -1.42
N LEU A 51 -1.37 14.59 -1.23
CA LEU A 51 -0.66 14.66 0.04
C LEU A 51 -0.22 16.07 0.45
N GLU A 52 -0.05 17.01 -0.48
CA GLU A 52 0.29 18.40 -0.14
C GLU A 52 -0.74 19.04 0.80
N THR A 53 -2.00 18.63 0.68
CA THR A 53 -3.11 19.12 1.52
C THR A 53 -3.39 18.23 2.74
N ALA A 54 -2.78 17.05 2.82
CA ALA A 54 -3.12 16.02 3.80
C ALA A 54 -2.01 15.85 4.84
N SER A 55 -2.04 16.72 5.85
CA SER A 55 -1.12 16.64 6.98
C SER A 55 -1.22 15.31 7.72
N GLY A 56 -0.06 14.71 8.04
CA GLY A 56 -0.01 13.44 8.75
C GLY A 56 -0.19 12.21 7.87
N TRP A 57 -0.06 12.34 6.54
CA TRP A 57 0.00 11.21 5.61
C TRP A 57 1.36 11.10 4.95
N LEU A 58 1.80 9.88 4.69
CA LEU A 58 3.04 9.57 3.97
C LEU A 58 2.75 8.73 2.75
N LEU A 59 3.41 9.03 1.62
CA LEU A 59 3.47 8.16 0.46
C LEU A 59 4.63 7.18 0.60
N VAL A 60 4.38 5.89 0.48
CA VAL A 60 5.43 4.87 0.45
C VAL A 60 5.20 3.99 -0.79
N PRO A 61 6.20 3.80 -1.67
CA PRO A 61 6.04 2.87 -2.78
C PRO A 61 5.83 1.44 -2.24
N GLU A 62 4.89 0.70 -2.82
CA GLU A 62 4.72 -0.73 -2.51
C GLU A 62 6.01 -1.47 -2.87
N ARG A 63 6.49 -2.32 -1.97
CA ARG A 63 7.64 -3.19 -2.21
C ARG A 63 7.28 -4.61 -1.86
N SER A 64 7.40 -5.52 -2.81
CA SER A 64 7.33 -6.94 -2.55
C SER A 64 8.69 -7.44 -2.08
N ILE A 65 8.73 -8.06 -0.90
CA ILE A 65 9.92 -8.74 -0.39
C ILE A 65 9.79 -10.22 -0.72
N SER A 66 10.70 -10.75 -1.55
CA SER A 66 10.75 -12.19 -1.80
C SER A 66 11.31 -12.88 -0.56
N LEU A 67 10.53 -13.79 0.03
CA LEU A 67 11.01 -14.61 1.14
C LEU A 67 11.99 -15.68 0.60
N PRO A 68 13.09 -15.98 1.31
CA PRO A 68 13.96 -17.09 0.94
C PRO A 68 13.19 -18.41 0.99
N ASP A 69 13.40 -19.29 0.02
CA ASP A 69 12.79 -20.62 0.00
C ASP A 69 13.40 -21.48 1.12
N LEU A 70 12.75 -21.49 2.29
CA LEU A 70 13.20 -22.22 3.47
C LEU A 70 12.82 -23.70 3.45
N ARG A 71 12.16 -24.18 2.39
CA ARG A 71 11.61 -25.54 2.37
C ARG A 71 12.69 -26.52 1.90
N PRO A 72 13.26 -27.37 2.78
CA PRO A 72 14.21 -28.39 2.33
C PRO A 72 13.50 -29.34 1.38
N ARG A 73 13.89 -29.32 0.11
CA ARG A 73 13.46 -30.34 -0.86
C ARG A 73 14.02 -31.67 -0.38
N VAL A 74 13.16 -32.57 0.10
CA VAL A 74 13.53 -33.93 0.47
C VAL A 74 14.08 -34.62 -0.77
N LYS A 75 15.41 -34.72 -0.87
CA LYS A 75 16.11 -35.49 -1.91
C LYS A 75 16.28 -36.92 -1.41
N ARG A 76 15.24 -37.75 -1.48
CA ARG A 76 15.41 -39.22 -1.46
C ARG A 76 14.13 -39.91 -1.92
N PRO A 77 14.15 -40.66 -3.05
CA PRO A 77 13.12 -41.66 -3.29
C PRO A 77 13.27 -42.81 -2.27
N PRO A 78 12.18 -43.52 -1.93
CA PRO A 78 12.23 -44.65 -1.01
C PRO A 78 13.14 -45.75 -1.56
N ALA A 79 14.01 -46.29 -0.71
CA ALA A 79 14.74 -47.51 -1.01
C ALA A 79 13.74 -48.67 -1.01
N GLY A 80 13.57 -49.32 -2.16
CA GLY A 80 12.83 -50.58 -2.30
C GLY A 80 13.63 -51.78 -1.82
#